data_AF-A0ABF7Q8F1-F1
#
_entry.id   AF-A0ABF7Q8F1-F1
#
_cell.length_a   1.000
_cell.length_b   1.000
_cell.length_c   1.000
_cell.angle_alpha   90.00
_cell.angle_beta   90.00
_cell.angle_gamma   90.00
#
_symmetry.space_group_name_H-M   'P 1'
#
loop_
_entity.id
_entity.type
_entity.pdbx_description
1 polymer ?
#
loop_
_entity_poly.entity_id
_entity_poly.type
_entity_poly.pdbx_seq_one_letter_code
_entity_poly.pdbx_strand_id
1 'polypeptide(L)'
;MFSRGSDAFAPRAVGTAVTLALVCAQSSRSTSTAETVAAPQFTKEWKALGKKIGACAETRITKITDRGEKPLSPTPFKLGEKLDEDGEPLMYQGTYVQEQDGAEQIDAEWNAGVVHSRLGDRMRLCTVWKPKKCPPGDDRGRIYKATNLRTKDTWQMSESWHSCGGACGTGLALPPVHHIWHNDPG
;
A
#
# COMPACT_ATOMS: atom_id res chain seq x y z
N MET A 1 80.42 39.04 46.13
CA MET A 1 80.42 40.50 45.94
C MET A 1 79.10 40.90 45.28
N PHE A 2 78.36 41.82 45.90
CA PHE A 2 77.13 42.54 45.46
C PHE A 2 75.91 41.67 45.06
N SER A 3 74.76 41.66 45.76
CA SER A 3 73.88 42.68 46.39
C SER A 3 72.93 43.39 45.42
N ARG A 4 71.61 43.17 45.65
CA ARG A 4 70.41 43.96 45.33
C ARG A 4 70.04 44.14 43.84
N GLY A 5 68.76 44.20 43.45
CA GLY A 5 67.56 44.54 44.22
C GLY A 5 66.24 44.16 43.53
N SER A 6 65.19 44.46 44.29
CA SER A 6 63.78 44.09 44.14
C SER A 6 62.97 45.10 43.33
N ASP A 7 61.74 44.69 42.96
CA ASP A 7 60.50 45.45 42.65
C ASP A 7 59.89 44.93 41.33
N ALA A 8 58.60 44.61 41.16
CA ALA A 8 57.39 44.75 41.96
C ALA A 8 56.21 44.03 41.23
N PHE A 9 55.20 43.55 41.99
CA PHE A 9 53.77 43.32 41.64
C PHE A 9 53.38 42.30 40.52
N ALA A 10 52.83 41.09 40.75
CA ALA A 10 51.57 40.61 41.39
C ALA A 10 50.27 40.83 40.56
N PRO A 11 49.16 40.05 40.73
CA PRO A 11 48.99 38.61 41.00
C PRO A 11 47.85 37.93 40.15
N ARG A 12 47.53 36.66 40.48
CA ARG A 12 46.34 35.84 40.12
C ARG A 12 46.39 35.22 38.71
N ALA A 13 46.16 33.93 38.52
CA ALA A 13 45.09 33.13 39.09
C ALA A 13 45.50 31.68 39.37
N VAL A 14 44.92 31.16 40.46
CA VAL A 14 44.77 29.75 40.80
C VAL A 14 43.91 29.09 39.72
N GLY A 15 44.33 27.91 39.24
CA GLY A 15 43.55 27.17 38.25
C GLY A 15 44.08 25.76 38.08
N THR A 16 43.61 24.88 38.93
CA THR A 16 43.77 23.42 38.96
C THR A 16 43.89 22.83 37.55
N ALA A 17 44.90 21.97 37.34
CA ALA A 17 45.04 21.17 36.14
C ALA A 17 43.72 20.44 35.86
N VAL A 18 43.06 20.85 34.77
CA VAL A 18 41.83 20.24 34.27
C VAL A 18 42.17 18.81 33.87
N THR A 19 41.72 17.86 34.67
CA THR A 19 41.66 16.46 34.28
C THR A 19 40.83 16.36 33.02
N LEU A 20 41.49 15.95 31.95
CA LEU A 20 40.91 15.70 30.63
C LEU A 20 39.79 14.66 30.80
N ALA A 21 38.54 15.15 30.87
CA ALA A 21 37.37 14.29 30.84
C ALA A 21 37.36 13.58 29.47
N LEU A 22 37.59 12.27 29.50
CA LEU A 22 37.29 11.40 28.37
C LEU A 22 35.78 11.48 28.14
N VAL A 23 35.37 12.39 27.27
CA VAL A 23 34.02 12.39 26.69
C VAL A 23 33.98 11.16 25.80
N CYS A 24 33.37 10.07 26.30
CA CYS A 24 32.96 8.98 25.43
C CYS A 24 32.05 9.60 24.37
N ALA A 25 32.58 9.66 23.14
CA ALA A 25 31.86 10.03 21.96
C ALA A 25 30.49 9.34 21.99
N GLN A 26 29.43 10.14 22.02
CA GLN A 26 28.09 9.67 21.72
C GLN A 26 28.11 9.27 20.24
N SER A 27 28.53 8.04 20.00
CA SER A 27 28.41 7.40 18.70
C SER A 27 26.93 7.35 18.41
N SER A 28 26.51 8.18 17.46
CA SER A 28 25.16 8.26 16.94
C SER A 28 24.72 6.84 16.61
N ARG A 29 23.84 6.27 17.44
CA ARG A 29 23.06 5.10 17.04
C ARG A 29 22.08 5.61 16.00
N SER A 30 22.52 5.64 14.75
CA SER A 30 21.61 5.50 13.63
C SER A 30 21.02 4.10 13.73
N THR A 31 19.98 3.94 14.54
CA THR A 31 19.02 2.87 14.35
C THR A 31 18.33 3.12 13.02
N SER A 32 19.01 2.72 11.94
CA SER A 32 18.33 2.31 10.72
C SER A 32 17.63 1.01 11.07
N THR A 33 16.49 1.12 11.75
CA THR A 33 15.46 0.11 11.58
C THR A 33 15.06 0.24 10.12
N ALA A 34 15.63 -0.60 9.26
CA ALA A 34 14.90 -1.07 8.11
C ALA A 34 13.61 -1.67 8.68
N GLU A 35 12.59 -0.83 8.79
CA GLU A 35 11.26 -1.22 9.16
C GLU A 35 10.87 -2.20 8.06
N THR A 36 10.95 -3.49 8.37
CA THR A 36 10.26 -4.51 7.60
C THR A 36 8.83 -4.00 7.56
N VAL A 37 8.41 -3.43 6.44
CA VAL A 37 7.04 -2.98 6.23
C VAL A 37 6.21 -4.24 6.36
N ALA A 38 5.66 -4.45 7.55
CA ALA A 38 4.82 -5.59 7.83
C ALA A 38 3.70 -5.56 6.80
N ALA A 39 3.37 -6.73 6.23
CA ALA A 39 2.21 -6.85 5.36
C ALA A 39 1.01 -6.20 6.05
N PRO A 40 0.20 -5.39 5.34
CA PRO A 40 -0.85 -4.61 5.96
C PRO A 40 -1.78 -5.56 6.72
N GLN A 41 -1.90 -5.33 8.03
CA GLN A 41 -2.72 -6.19 8.88
C GLN A 41 -4.18 -5.88 8.61
N PHE A 42 -4.91 -6.89 8.13
CA PHE A 42 -6.34 -6.83 7.94
C PHE A 42 -7.06 -6.37 9.22
N THR A 43 -7.60 -5.15 9.18
CA THR A 43 -8.22 -4.52 10.34
C THR A 43 -9.55 -5.18 10.69
N LYS A 44 -10.10 -4.85 11.87
CA LYS A 44 -11.43 -5.33 12.28
C LYS A 44 -12.50 -4.81 11.32
N GLU A 45 -12.31 -3.60 10.83
CA GLU A 45 -13.14 -2.88 9.88
C GLU A 45 -13.17 -3.63 8.53
N TRP A 46 -12.01 -4.09 8.05
CA TRP A 46 -11.93 -4.94 6.87
C TRP A 46 -12.70 -6.26 7.05
N LYS A 47 -12.48 -6.96 8.18
CA LYS A 47 -13.22 -8.20 8.47
C LYS A 47 -14.72 -7.97 8.55
N ALA A 48 -15.17 -6.80 8.97
CA ALA A 48 -16.59 -6.45 9.00
C ALA A 48 -17.14 -6.19 7.60
N LEU A 49 -16.37 -5.53 6.73
CA LEU A 49 -16.71 -5.29 5.33
C LEU A 49 -17.00 -6.61 4.59
N GLY A 50 -16.11 -7.59 4.77
CA GLY A 50 -16.24 -8.91 4.16
C GLY A 50 -17.45 -9.73 4.61
N LYS A 51 -18.10 -9.40 5.74
CA LYS A 51 -19.20 -10.23 6.29
C LYS A 51 -20.52 -10.05 5.56
N LYS A 52 -20.85 -8.84 5.10
CA LYS A 52 -22.20 -8.50 4.64
C LYS A 52 -22.18 -7.71 3.33
N ILE A 53 -23.03 -8.10 2.37
CA ILE A 53 -23.29 -7.30 1.17
C ILE A 53 -23.97 -5.99 1.59
N GLY A 54 -23.49 -4.88 1.04
CA GLY A 54 -23.89 -3.51 1.38
C GLY A 54 -23.14 -2.91 2.58
N ALA A 55 -22.27 -3.67 3.26
CA ALA A 55 -21.38 -3.08 4.26
C ALA A 55 -20.41 -2.13 3.55
N CYS A 56 -20.15 -0.97 4.18
CA CYS A 56 -19.22 0.03 3.67
C CYS A 56 -18.26 0.48 4.77
N ALA A 57 -17.03 0.79 4.38
CA ALA A 57 -16.02 1.40 5.23
C ALA A 57 -15.26 2.47 4.44
N GLU A 58 -14.71 3.45 5.14
CA GLU A 58 -13.78 4.41 4.55
C GLU A 58 -12.35 3.97 4.82
N THR A 59 -11.50 4.09 3.82
CA THR A 59 -10.09 3.70 3.87
C THR A 59 -9.25 4.65 3.00
N ARG A 60 -7.95 4.34 2.85
CA ARG A 60 -7.02 5.12 2.04
C ARG A 60 -6.23 4.25 1.09
N ILE A 61 -6.01 4.76 -0.11
CA ILE A 61 -5.16 4.10 -1.11
C ILE A 61 -3.71 4.16 -0.66
N THR A 62 -3.01 3.03 -0.67
CA THR A 62 -1.59 2.90 -0.35
C THR A 62 -0.74 2.44 -1.53
N LYS A 63 -1.32 1.72 -2.50
CA LYS A 63 -0.66 1.33 -3.74
C LYS A 63 -1.63 1.42 -4.92
N ILE A 64 -1.14 1.88 -6.08
CA ILE A 64 -1.82 1.80 -7.38
C ILE A 64 -0.79 1.34 -8.39
N THR A 65 -1.03 0.21 -9.04
CA THR A 65 -0.16 -0.32 -10.11
C THR A 65 -0.99 -0.96 -11.20
N ASP A 66 -0.34 -1.29 -12.31
CA ASP A 66 -0.84 -2.33 -13.18
C ASP A 66 -0.59 -3.73 -12.59
N ARG A 67 -1.01 -4.77 -13.30
CA ARG A 67 -0.81 -6.18 -12.93
C ARG A 67 0.68 -6.57 -12.82
N GLY A 68 1.56 -5.91 -13.57
CA GLY A 68 3.00 -6.15 -13.55
C GLY A 68 3.73 -5.36 -12.46
N GLU A 69 2.99 -4.79 -11.50
CA GLU A 69 3.49 -3.90 -10.46
C GLU A 69 4.17 -2.63 -10.99
N LYS A 70 3.93 -2.26 -12.24
CA LYS A 70 4.40 -1.01 -12.85
C LYS A 70 3.36 0.09 -12.59
N PRO A 71 3.73 1.38 -12.69
CA PRO A 71 2.76 2.46 -12.54
C PRO A 71 1.59 2.30 -13.51
N LEU A 72 0.36 2.45 -13.02
CA LEU A 72 -0.84 2.36 -13.85
C LEU A 72 -0.81 3.42 -14.96
N SER A 73 -0.94 2.99 -16.21
CA SER A 73 -0.97 3.89 -17.36
C SER A 73 -2.19 4.83 -17.30
N PRO A 74 -2.04 6.13 -17.62
CA PRO A 74 -3.17 7.07 -17.62
C PRO A 74 -4.19 6.77 -18.73
N THR A 75 -3.79 6.05 -19.77
CA THR A 75 -4.66 5.60 -20.87
C THR A 75 -4.46 4.10 -21.11
N PRO A 76 -5.51 3.38 -21.56
CA PRO A 76 -5.34 2.01 -21.99
C PRO A 76 -4.54 1.97 -23.30
N PHE A 77 -3.67 0.96 -23.45
CA PHE A 77 -3.03 0.61 -24.73
C PHE A 77 -3.86 -0.44 -25.51
N LYS A 78 -3.50 -0.76 -26.74
CA LYS A 78 -4.11 -1.86 -27.50
C LYS A 78 -3.42 -3.18 -27.21
N LEU A 79 -4.13 -4.29 -27.37
CA LEU A 79 -3.53 -5.63 -27.23
C LEU A 79 -2.28 -5.74 -28.10
N GLY A 80 -1.15 -6.12 -27.48
CA GLY A 80 0.15 -6.26 -28.15
C GLY A 80 0.83 -4.96 -28.59
N GLU A 81 0.31 -3.79 -28.20
CA GLU A 81 0.98 -2.50 -28.44
C GLU A 81 2.26 -2.35 -27.60
N LYS A 82 2.28 -2.97 -26.41
CA LYS A 82 3.43 -3.00 -25.52
C LYS A 82 3.96 -4.42 -25.40
N LEU A 83 5.25 -4.55 -25.09
CA LEU A 83 5.91 -5.82 -24.80
C LEU A 83 6.23 -5.91 -23.30
N ASP A 84 6.31 -7.13 -22.78
CA ASP A 84 6.86 -7.40 -21.46
C ASP A 84 8.41 -7.42 -21.49
N GLU A 85 9.02 -7.83 -20.38
CA GLU A 85 10.48 -7.83 -20.23
C GLU A 85 11.17 -8.91 -21.07
N ASP A 86 10.44 -9.96 -21.43
CA ASP A 86 10.89 -11.05 -22.29
C ASP A 86 10.66 -10.73 -23.78
N GLY A 87 10.05 -9.59 -24.09
CA GLY A 87 9.74 -9.14 -25.44
C GLY A 87 8.43 -9.71 -25.99
N GLU A 88 7.61 -10.34 -25.16
CA GLU A 88 6.32 -10.88 -25.55
C GLU A 88 5.22 -9.80 -25.49
N PRO A 89 4.21 -9.84 -26.37
CA PRO A 89 3.18 -8.81 -26.35
C PRO A 89 2.36 -8.85 -25.05
N LEU A 90 2.24 -7.69 -24.40
CA LEU A 90 1.40 -7.53 -23.21
C LEU A 90 -0.07 -7.70 -23.60
N MET A 91 -0.67 -8.75 -23.03
CA MET A 91 -2.04 -9.12 -23.33
C MET A 91 -3.08 -8.41 -22.46
N TYR A 92 -2.66 -7.90 -21.30
CA TYR A 92 -3.55 -7.30 -20.31
C TYR A 92 -2.89 -6.12 -19.62
N GLN A 93 -3.72 -5.21 -19.12
CA GLN A 93 -3.31 -3.94 -18.49
C GLN A 93 -3.97 -3.82 -17.12
N GLY A 94 -4.04 -4.96 -16.44
CA GLY A 94 -4.83 -5.13 -15.23
C GLY A 94 -4.55 -4.03 -14.24
N THR A 95 -5.56 -3.68 -13.45
CA THR A 95 -5.48 -2.64 -12.44
C THR A 95 -5.35 -3.27 -11.08
N TYR A 96 -4.46 -2.74 -10.26
CA TYR A 96 -4.27 -3.16 -8.88
C TYR A 96 -4.31 -1.95 -7.96
N VAL A 97 -5.12 -2.03 -6.91
CA VAL A 97 -5.20 -1.04 -5.84
C VAL A 97 -5.06 -1.77 -4.51
N GLN A 98 -4.25 -1.20 -3.61
CA GLN A 98 -4.15 -1.63 -2.23
C GLN A 98 -4.57 -0.50 -1.32
N GLU A 99 -5.25 -0.84 -0.23
CA GLU A 99 -5.66 0.12 0.76
C GLU A 99 -5.01 -0.11 2.13
N GLN A 100 -5.03 0.93 2.97
CA GLN A 100 -4.33 0.98 4.25
C GLN A 100 -4.78 -0.11 5.23
N ASP A 101 -6.04 -0.54 5.15
CA ASP A 101 -6.64 -1.51 6.07
C ASP A 101 -6.36 -2.98 5.67
N GLY A 102 -5.47 -3.18 4.70
CA GLY A 102 -5.12 -4.47 4.11
C GLY A 102 -6.03 -4.91 2.98
N ALA A 103 -7.08 -4.14 2.69
CA ALA A 103 -7.90 -4.37 1.51
C ALA A 103 -7.06 -4.30 0.23
N GLU A 104 -7.51 -5.05 -0.78
CA GLU A 104 -7.00 -4.91 -2.12
C GLU A 104 -8.13 -5.06 -3.14
N GLN A 105 -7.90 -4.50 -4.31
CA GLN A 105 -8.79 -4.56 -5.46
C GLN A 105 -7.97 -4.87 -6.70
N ILE A 106 -8.42 -5.87 -7.44
CA ILE A 106 -7.74 -6.46 -8.58
C ILE A 106 -8.72 -6.55 -9.75
N ASP A 107 -8.24 -6.14 -10.92
CA ASP A 107 -8.91 -6.30 -12.20
C ASP A 107 -7.92 -6.82 -13.24
N ALA A 108 -8.38 -7.71 -14.12
CA ALA A 108 -7.58 -8.17 -15.25
C ALA A 108 -7.43 -7.05 -16.30
N GLU A 109 -8.31 -6.07 -16.30
CA GLU A 109 -8.34 -4.96 -17.25
C GLU A 109 -7.92 -3.62 -16.64
N TRP A 110 -7.65 -2.66 -17.53
CA TRP A 110 -7.43 -1.27 -17.16
C TRP A 110 -8.74 -0.63 -16.69
N ASN A 111 -8.71 0.02 -15.53
CA ASN A 111 -9.90 0.60 -14.92
C ASN A 111 -9.87 2.13 -14.92
N ALA A 112 -10.73 2.74 -15.75
CA ALA A 112 -10.86 4.18 -15.86
C ALA A 112 -11.23 4.90 -14.54
N GLY A 113 -11.91 4.21 -13.61
CA GLY A 113 -12.27 4.81 -12.32
C GLY A 113 -11.05 5.03 -11.41
N VAL A 114 -9.95 4.31 -11.65
CA VAL A 114 -8.75 4.35 -10.81
C VAL A 114 -7.75 5.39 -11.29
N VAL A 115 -7.70 5.73 -12.59
CA VAL A 115 -6.58 6.50 -13.17
C VAL A 115 -6.40 7.92 -12.64
N HIS A 116 -7.45 8.55 -12.12
CA HIS A 116 -7.34 9.86 -11.48
C HIS A 116 -7.07 9.79 -9.97
N SER A 117 -7.06 8.59 -9.40
CA SER A 117 -6.75 8.36 -7.99
C SER A 117 -5.27 8.54 -7.69
N ARG A 118 -4.96 8.82 -6.43
CA ARG A 118 -3.59 9.04 -5.94
C ARG A 118 -3.41 8.33 -4.61
N LEU A 119 -2.16 8.03 -4.28
CA LEU A 119 -1.81 7.52 -2.95
C LEU A 119 -2.27 8.50 -1.86
N GLY A 120 -2.84 7.97 -0.78
CA GLY A 120 -3.40 8.73 0.34
C GLY A 120 -4.83 9.21 0.14
N ASP A 121 -5.41 9.09 -1.06
CA ASP A 121 -6.81 9.44 -1.30
C ASP A 121 -7.73 8.64 -0.37
N ARG A 122 -8.68 9.34 0.26
CA ARG A 122 -9.75 8.67 0.99
C ARG A 122 -10.73 8.08 -0.02
N MET A 123 -11.17 6.86 0.26
CA MET A 123 -12.18 6.19 -0.54
C MET A 123 -13.20 5.51 0.36
N ARG A 124 -14.43 5.40 -0.14
CA ARG A 124 -15.46 4.56 0.44
C ARG A 124 -15.49 3.24 -0.31
N LEU A 125 -15.27 2.14 0.40
CA LEU A 125 -15.30 0.79 -0.13
C LEU A 125 -16.55 0.08 0.39
N CYS A 126 -17.33 -0.52 -0.50
CA CYS A 126 -18.58 -1.21 -0.16
C CYS A 126 -18.61 -2.61 -0.77
N THR A 127 -18.93 -3.63 0.02
CA THR A 127 -19.12 -5.00 -0.49
C THR A 127 -20.37 -5.06 -1.33
N VAL A 128 -20.25 -5.33 -2.63
CA VAL A 128 -21.42 -5.44 -3.53
C VAL A 128 -21.74 -6.88 -3.88
N TRP A 129 -20.75 -7.77 -3.80
CA TRP A 129 -20.95 -9.18 -4.09
C TRP A 129 -20.05 -10.07 -3.25
N LYS A 130 -20.54 -11.28 -2.96
CA LYS A 130 -19.79 -12.34 -2.31
C LYS A 130 -20.05 -13.68 -3.00
N PRO A 131 -19.03 -14.54 -3.14
CA PRO A 131 -19.23 -15.86 -3.66
C PRO A 131 -20.06 -16.72 -2.71
N LYS A 132 -20.84 -17.64 -3.30
CA LYS A 132 -21.70 -18.59 -2.59
C LYS A 132 -21.02 -19.95 -2.55
N LYS A 133 -21.38 -20.78 -1.57
CA LYS A 133 -20.90 -22.17 -1.43
C LYS A 133 -19.37 -22.30 -1.30
N CYS A 134 -18.74 -21.33 -0.65
CA CYS A 134 -17.32 -21.42 -0.38
C CYS A 134 -17.00 -22.49 0.68
N PRO A 135 -15.84 -23.16 0.59
CA PRO A 135 -15.33 -24.00 1.66
C PRO A 135 -15.22 -23.22 2.99
N PRO A 136 -15.36 -23.88 4.15
CA PRO A 136 -15.15 -23.22 5.43
C PRO A 136 -13.77 -22.56 5.52
N GLY A 137 -13.75 -21.25 5.78
CA GLY A 137 -12.51 -20.47 5.91
C GLY A 137 -11.94 -19.91 4.60
N ASP A 138 -12.53 -20.20 3.44
CA ASP A 138 -12.16 -19.55 2.17
C ASP A 138 -13.25 -18.55 1.78
N ASP A 139 -13.01 -17.27 1.99
CA ASP A 139 -13.95 -16.18 1.72
C ASP A 139 -13.46 -15.25 0.60
N ARG A 140 -12.50 -15.71 -0.21
CA ARG A 140 -11.90 -14.98 -1.34
C ARG A 140 -12.89 -14.75 -2.48
N GLY A 141 -12.65 -13.70 -3.25
CA GLY A 141 -13.35 -13.40 -4.50
C GLY A 141 -14.50 -12.41 -4.35
N ARG A 142 -14.62 -11.73 -3.21
CA ARG A 142 -15.61 -10.67 -3.04
C ARG A 142 -15.37 -9.56 -4.05
N ILE A 143 -16.41 -8.79 -4.33
CA ILE A 143 -16.30 -7.60 -5.17
C ILE A 143 -16.67 -6.40 -4.33
N TYR A 144 -15.80 -5.40 -4.40
CA TYR A 144 -16.04 -4.13 -3.77
C TYR A 144 -16.32 -3.07 -4.81
N LYS A 145 -17.29 -2.23 -4.52
CA LYS A 145 -17.44 -0.93 -5.14
C LYS A 145 -16.65 0.09 -4.34
N ALA A 146 -15.72 0.76 -4.99
CA ALA A 146 -15.00 1.87 -4.43
C ALA A 146 -15.54 3.20 -4.97
N THR A 147 -15.41 4.23 -4.17
CA THR A 147 -15.66 5.62 -4.56
C THR A 147 -14.56 6.48 -3.98
N ASN A 148 -13.71 7.04 -4.84
CA ASN A 148 -12.70 8.00 -4.41
C ASN A 148 -13.40 9.28 -3.94
N LEU A 149 -13.20 9.67 -2.68
CA LEU A 149 -13.93 10.80 -2.10
C LEU A 149 -13.41 12.16 -2.60
N ARG A 150 -12.21 12.20 -3.20
CA ARG A 150 -11.63 13.39 -3.83
C ARG A 150 -12.15 13.56 -5.26
N THR A 151 -11.98 12.55 -6.12
CA THR A 151 -12.35 12.66 -7.55
C THR A 151 -13.83 12.38 -7.81
N LYS A 152 -14.50 11.67 -6.90
CA LYS A 152 -15.85 11.10 -7.06
C LYS A 152 -15.93 9.97 -8.09
N ASP A 153 -14.81 9.55 -8.66
CA ASP A 153 -14.77 8.39 -9.54
C ASP A 153 -15.11 7.13 -8.75
N THR A 154 -15.74 6.19 -9.44
CA THR A 154 -16.16 4.91 -8.88
C THR A 154 -15.69 3.77 -9.75
N TRP A 155 -15.30 2.67 -9.12
CA TRP A 155 -14.98 1.42 -9.80
C TRP A 155 -15.49 0.24 -8.98
N GLN A 156 -15.57 -0.92 -9.63
CA GLN A 156 -15.86 -2.18 -8.97
C GLN A 156 -14.82 -3.19 -9.41
N MET A 157 -14.18 -3.85 -8.46
CA MET A 157 -13.04 -4.75 -8.69
C MET A 157 -13.07 -5.87 -7.65
N SER A 158 -12.50 -7.02 -7.99
CA SER A 158 -12.47 -8.17 -7.09
C SER A 158 -11.38 -8.01 -6.03
N GLU A 159 -11.56 -8.57 -4.85
CA GLU A 159 -10.52 -8.57 -3.81
C GLU A 159 -9.41 -9.59 -4.04
N SER A 160 -9.55 -10.46 -5.04
CA SER A 160 -8.66 -11.58 -5.27
C SER A 160 -8.68 -11.95 -6.74
N TRP A 161 -7.56 -12.46 -7.26
CA TRP A 161 -7.51 -13.04 -8.61
C TRP A 161 -8.42 -14.26 -8.79
N HIS A 162 -8.78 -14.91 -7.67
CA HIS A 162 -9.55 -16.14 -7.66
C HIS A 162 -10.74 -16.04 -6.71
N SER A 163 -11.85 -16.64 -7.12
CA SER A 163 -12.96 -16.94 -6.21
C SER A 163 -12.61 -18.07 -5.25
N CYS A 164 -13.30 -18.12 -4.12
CA CYS A 164 -13.23 -19.21 -3.16
C CYS A 164 -13.51 -20.58 -3.82
N GLY A 165 -12.92 -21.66 -3.27
CA GLY A 165 -13.10 -23.03 -3.75
C GLY A 165 -12.05 -23.54 -4.73
N GLY A 166 -11.08 -22.71 -5.11
CA GLY A 166 -10.00 -23.08 -6.02
C GLY A 166 -10.43 -23.10 -7.49
N ALA A 167 -9.46 -23.01 -8.40
CA ALA A 167 -9.71 -23.16 -9.82
C ALA A 167 -10.01 -24.64 -10.13
N CYS A 168 -11.30 -25.01 -10.20
CA CYS A 168 -11.84 -26.08 -11.07
C CYS A 168 -13.30 -26.38 -10.73
N GLY A 169 -14.18 -25.75 -11.51
CA GLY A 169 -15.60 -26.08 -11.63
C GLY A 169 -16.13 -25.26 -12.79
N THR A 170 -15.82 -25.71 -14.01
CA THR A 170 -16.19 -25.08 -15.30
C THR A 170 -15.80 -23.59 -15.42
N GLY A 171 -14.58 -23.32 -15.89
CA GLY A 171 -14.31 -22.24 -16.84
C GLY A 171 -14.80 -20.82 -16.53
N LEU A 172 -14.90 -20.42 -15.26
CA LEU A 172 -15.11 -19.02 -14.91
C LEU A 172 -13.82 -18.52 -14.26
N ALA A 173 -12.92 -17.99 -15.09
CA ALA A 173 -12.22 -16.77 -14.69
C ALA A 173 -13.26 -15.87 -14.02
N LEU A 174 -12.89 -15.18 -12.92
CA LEU A 174 -13.80 -14.19 -12.33
C LEU A 174 -14.36 -13.38 -13.49
N PRO A 175 -15.67 -13.47 -13.78
CA PRO A 175 -16.23 -12.73 -14.89
C PRO A 175 -15.78 -11.30 -14.67
N PRO A 176 -15.26 -10.64 -15.70
CA PRO A 176 -14.88 -9.25 -15.57
C PRO A 176 -16.02 -8.52 -14.89
N VAL A 177 -15.74 -7.50 -14.08
CA VAL A 177 -16.80 -6.92 -13.25
C VAL A 177 -17.97 -6.39 -14.11
N HIS A 178 -17.74 -6.15 -15.40
CA HIS A 178 -18.76 -5.88 -16.42
C HIS A 178 -19.62 -7.10 -16.86
N HIS A 179 -19.13 -8.34 -16.78
CA HIS A 179 -19.86 -9.57 -17.14
C HIS A 179 -20.67 -10.19 -15.98
N ILE A 180 -20.43 -9.82 -14.73
CA ILE A 180 -21.25 -10.28 -13.58
C ILE A 180 -22.71 -9.82 -13.71
N TRP A 181 -22.92 -8.72 -14.42
CA TRP A 181 -24.24 -8.11 -14.63
C TRP A 181 -25.13 -8.84 -15.64
N HIS A 182 -24.62 -9.82 -16.40
CA HIS A 182 -25.44 -10.50 -17.43
C HIS A 182 -26.15 -11.76 -16.93
N ASN A 183 -25.86 -12.24 -15.72
CA ASN A 183 -26.40 -13.52 -15.21
C ASN A 183 -27.14 -13.43 -13.85
N ASP A 184 -27.51 -12.23 -13.39
CA ASP A 184 -28.43 -12.11 -12.25
C ASP A 184 -29.82 -11.69 -12.78
N PRO A 185 -30.81 -12.60 -12.85
CA PRO A 185 -32.20 -12.22 -13.03
C PRO A 185 -32.69 -11.68 -11.68
N GLY A 186 -32.50 -10.39 -11.47
CA GLY A 186 -33.31 -9.62 -10.53
C GLY A 186 -34.68 -9.37 -11.12
#